data_AF-A0A9J6F5J0-F1
#
_entry.id   AF-A0A9J6F5J0-F1
#
_cell.length_a   1.000
_cell.length_b   1.000
_cell.length_c   1.000
_cell.angle_alpha   90.00
_cell.angle_beta   90.00
_cell.angle_gamma   90.00
#
_symmetry.space_group_name_H-M   'P 1'
#
loop_
_entity.id
_entity.type
_entity.pdbx_description
1 polymer ?
#
loop_
_entity_poly.entity_id
_entity_poly.type
_entity_poly.pdbx_seq_one_letter_code
_entity_poly.pdbx_strand_id
1 'polypeptide(L)'
;MWLLAGKPELRHNVQHDVGLYIWKRACLTYTAGNFGLLVAAKHIYARYTSTVRGELEDFYHRIQAAVKQQLEDAAWIDDTTKHKVVAKIDELTLDAVPEDLFFSEDNLARLYKDFPVIESSFMDNFIAVAATYRHLIGDDSFFSVYSKGFGDGAPSRYNYYYNTAYISLSAMEPPILYLNGTMAMAYGSFGTLIAESMVRSFDKQGVRINTRGDEELWWDSAAYTERVSCDFLSDTTSGDHREARVSALFPLAPALNASFAAHRKSFDVDEHVHWRLEGLDYN
;
A
#
# COMPACT_ATOMS: atom_id res chain seq x y z
N MET A 1 -10.12 -12.53 -18.46
CA MET A 1 -10.86 -11.90 -19.57
C MET A 1 -10.27 -10.50 -19.81
N TRP A 2 -8.98 -10.45 -20.18
CA TRP A 2 -8.23 -9.22 -20.40
C TRP A 2 -7.82 -9.20 -21.87
N LEU A 3 -8.64 -8.58 -22.72
CA LEU A 3 -8.31 -8.22 -24.10
C LEU A 3 -9.37 -7.25 -24.62
N LEU A 4 -9.35 -6.01 -24.14
CA LEU A 4 -9.90 -4.85 -24.86
C LEU A 4 -9.05 -3.62 -24.52
N ALA A 5 -7.75 -3.68 -24.84
CA ALA A 5 -6.92 -2.48 -24.97
C ALA A 5 -7.21 -1.83 -26.33
N GLY A 6 -8.42 -1.28 -26.48
CA GLY A 6 -8.70 -0.32 -27.54
C GLY A 6 -8.14 1.03 -27.11
N LYS A 7 -7.13 1.55 -27.82
CA LYS A 7 -6.68 2.94 -27.67
C LYS A 7 -7.91 3.86 -27.83
N PRO A 8 -8.25 4.73 -26.88
CA PRO A 8 -9.30 5.71 -27.10
C PRO A 8 -8.76 6.75 -28.09
N GLU A 9 -9.10 6.62 -29.37
CA GLU A 9 -9.07 7.77 -30.27
C GLU A 9 -10.15 8.74 -29.79
N LEU A 10 -9.74 9.83 -29.14
CA LEU A 10 -10.61 10.96 -28.87
C LEU A 10 -10.96 11.64 -30.21
N ARG A 11 -11.96 11.10 -30.91
CA ARG A 11 -12.59 11.82 -32.02
C ARG A 11 -13.42 12.95 -31.42
N HIS A 12 -12.93 14.18 -31.59
CA HIS A 12 -13.66 15.42 -31.33
C HIS A 12 -14.95 15.49 -32.16
N ASN A 13 -16.04 14.83 -31.72
CA ASN A 13 -17.43 15.30 -31.93
C ASN A 13 -18.57 14.44 -31.31
N VAL A 14 -18.34 13.63 -30.27
CA VAL A 14 -19.42 12.78 -29.70
C VAL A 14 -19.70 13.13 -28.25
N GLN A 15 -20.49 14.18 -28.04
CA GLN A 15 -21.00 14.58 -26.72
C GLN A 15 -21.92 13.50 -26.10
N HIS A 16 -22.43 12.57 -26.91
CA HIS A 16 -23.26 11.42 -26.48
C HIS A 16 -22.48 10.29 -25.77
N ASP A 17 -21.17 10.15 -25.97
CA ASP A 17 -20.39 9.02 -25.43
C ASP A 17 -19.82 9.28 -24.03
N VAL A 18 -19.63 10.55 -23.68
CA VAL A 18 -19.05 10.96 -22.39
C VAL A 18 -19.99 10.57 -21.23
N GLY A 19 -21.31 10.75 -21.39
CA GLY A 19 -22.30 10.38 -20.37
C GLY A 19 -22.41 8.87 -20.13
N LEU A 20 -22.32 8.06 -21.20
CA LEU A 20 -22.35 6.60 -21.12
C LEU A 20 -21.09 6.03 -20.45
N TYR A 21 -19.93 6.63 -20.72
CA TYR A 21 -18.67 6.28 -20.06
C TYR A 21 -18.68 6.63 -18.57
N ILE A 22 -19.22 7.80 -18.21
CA ILE A 22 -19.35 8.24 -16.81
C ILE A 22 -20.25 7.26 -16.03
N TRP A 23 -21.39 6.86 -16.59
CA TRP A 23 -22.29 5.93 -15.89
C TRP A 23 -21.73 4.53 -15.73
N LYS A 24 -21.11 3.97 -16.78
CA LYS A 24 -20.44 2.66 -16.67
C LYS A 24 -19.34 2.68 -15.62
N ARG A 25 -18.55 3.76 -15.56
CA ARG A 25 -17.50 3.94 -14.56
C ARG A 25 -18.07 4.10 -13.16
N ALA A 26 -19.14 4.88 -13.00
CA ALA A 26 -19.82 5.07 -11.72
C ALA A 26 -20.41 3.75 -11.18
N CYS A 27 -21.10 2.98 -12.02
CA CYS A 27 -21.62 1.66 -11.65
C CYS A 27 -20.48 0.71 -11.28
N LEU A 28 -19.41 0.64 -12.08
CA LEU A 28 -18.27 -0.21 -11.80
C LEU A 28 -17.57 0.18 -10.49
N THR A 29 -17.32 1.47 -10.26
CA THR A 29 -16.72 1.95 -9.01
C THR A 29 -17.62 1.65 -7.82
N TYR A 30 -18.93 1.84 -7.95
CA TYR A 30 -19.88 1.52 -6.89
C TYR A 30 -19.89 0.01 -6.58
N THR A 31 -20.03 -0.85 -7.59
CA THR A 31 -20.02 -2.30 -7.40
C THR A 31 -18.67 -2.78 -6.87
N ALA A 32 -17.55 -2.22 -7.35
CA ALA A 32 -16.22 -2.57 -6.85
C ALA A 32 -16.00 -2.13 -5.39
N GLY A 33 -16.48 -0.95 -5.00
CA GLY A 33 -16.37 -0.47 -3.62
C GLY A 33 -17.14 -1.33 -2.62
N ASN A 34 -18.30 -1.87 -3.03
CA ASN A 34 -19.16 -2.65 -2.13
C ASN A 34 -18.92 -4.18 -2.23
N PHE A 35 -18.72 -4.69 -3.45
CA PHE A 35 -18.65 -6.11 -3.76
C PHE A 35 -17.32 -6.52 -4.43
N GLY A 36 -16.32 -5.63 -4.45
CA GLY A 36 -15.03 -5.89 -5.10
C GLY A 36 -14.32 -7.12 -4.54
N LEU A 37 -14.43 -7.32 -3.22
CA LEU A 37 -13.87 -8.51 -2.58
C LEU A 37 -14.51 -9.81 -3.10
N LEU A 38 -15.84 -9.85 -3.25
CA LEU A 38 -16.54 -11.03 -3.79
C LEU A 38 -16.01 -11.41 -5.19
N VAL A 39 -15.77 -10.41 -6.03
CA VAL A 39 -15.25 -10.61 -7.40
C VAL A 39 -13.78 -11.05 -7.39
N ALA A 40 -12.97 -10.47 -6.51
CA ALA A 40 -11.53 -10.67 -6.48
C ALA A 40 -11.09 -11.90 -5.66
N ALA A 41 -11.91 -12.38 -4.72
CA ALA A 41 -11.55 -13.44 -3.79
C ALA A 41 -11.01 -14.71 -4.47
N LYS A 42 -11.69 -15.20 -5.52
CA LYS A 42 -11.25 -16.37 -6.27
C LYS A 42 -9.88 -16.16 -6.94
N HIS A 43 -9.66 -14.96 -7.49
CA HIS A 43 -8.39 -14.60 -8.13
C HIS A 43 -7.26 -14.52 -7.10
N ILE A 44 -7.52 -13.91 -5.94
CA ILE A 44 -6.56 -13.79 -4.84
C ILE A 44 -6.22 -15.17 -4.27
N TYR A 45 -7.23 -16.01 -3.98
CA TYR A 45 -7.03 -17.34 -3.43
C TYR A 45 -6.15 -18.22 -4.33
N ALA A 46 -6.38 -18.19 -5.65
CA ALA A 46 -5.59 -18.97 -6.60
C ALA A 46 -4.13 -18.48 -6.72
N ARG A 47 -3.88 -17.20 -6.45
CA ARG A 47 -2.56 -16.56 -6.62
C ARG A 47 -1.71 -16.62 -5.36
N TYR A 48 -2.27 -16.30 -4.19
CA TYR A 48 -1.54 -16.25 -2.92
C TYR A 48 -1.65 -17.59 -2.19
N THR A 49 -0.98 -18.59 -2.74
CA THR A 49 -0.77 -19.88 -2.09
C THR A 49 0.12 -19.72 -0.85
N SER A 50 0.13 -20.69 0.06
CA SER A 50 0.98 -20.69 1.25
C SER A 50 2.45 -20.43 0.94
N THR A 51 2.96 -20.96 -0.17
CA THR A 51 4.33 -20.73 -0.66
C THR A 51 4.57 -19.26 -0.97
N VAL A 52 3.68 -18.63 -1.75
CA VAL A 52 3.79 -17.21 -2.11
C VAL A 52 3.71 -16.33 -0.86
N ARG A 53 2.92 -16.71 0.15
CA ARG A 53 2.88 -15.96 1.42
C ARG A 53 4.22 -16.00 2.14
N GLY A 54 4.81 -17.19 2.28
CA GLY A 54 6.12 -17.34 2.91
C GLY A 54 7.21 -16.54 2.18
N GLU A 55 7.21 -16.55 0.84
CA GLU A 55 8.15 -15.74 0.05
C GLU A 55 7.99 -14.24 0.29
N LEU A 56 6.74 -13.76 0.43
CA LEU A 56 6.43 -12.36 0.71
C LEU A 56 6.77 -11.95 2.15
N GLU A 57 6.56 -12.84 3.12
CA GLU A 57 6.97 -12.64 4.52
C GLU A 57 8.50 -12.56 4.63
N ASP A 58 9.22 -13.48 3.98
CA ASP A 58 10.67 -13.43 3.91
C ASP A 58 11.17 -12.14 3.23
N PHE A 59 10.50 -11.72 2.16
CA PHE A 59 10.81 -10.48 1.46
C PHE A 59 10.58 -9.25 2.37
N TYR A 60 9.47 -9.22 3.10
CA TYR A 60 9.20 -8.19 4.10
C TYR A 60 10.31 -8.11 5.15
N HIS A 61 10.74 -9.24 5.72
CA HIS A 61 11.80 -9.25 6.73
C HIS A 61 13.15 -8.78 6.17
N ARG A 62 13.46 -9.07 4.90
CA ARG A 62 14.66 -8.52 4.23
C ARG A 62 14.62 -6.99 4.13
N ILE A 63 13.45 -6.42 3.81
CA ILE A 63 13.26 -4.96 3.76
C ILE A 63 13.33 -4.37 5.17
N GLN A 64 12.66 -4.99 6.15
CA GLN A 64 12.65 -4.57 7.55
C GLN A 64 14.08 -4.49 8.10
N ALA A 65 14.90 -5.53 7.85
CA ALA A 65 16.30 -5.55 8.26
C ALA A 65 17.13 -4.44 7.60
N ALA A 66 16.86 -4.11 6.33
CA ALA A 66 17.56 -3.03 5.64
C ALA A 66 17.17 -1.65 6.18
N VAL A 67 15.89 -1.41 6.47
CA VAL A 67 15.42 -0.17 7.10
C VAL A 67 16.05 -0.01 8.49
N LYS A 68 16.04 -1.08 9.30
CA LYS A 68 16.65 -1.12 10.63
C LYS A 68 18.13 -0.75 10.58
N GLN A 69 18.89 -1.39 9.70
CA GLN A 69 20.32 -1.11 9.52
C GLN A 69 20.56 0.36 9.18
N GLN A 70 19.77 0.95 8.27
CA GLN A 70 19.95 2.35 7.88
C GLN A 70 19.73 3.32 9.04
N LEU A 71 18.78 3.00 9.93
CA LEU A 71 18.49 3.80 11.12
C LEU A 71 19.59 3.64 12.17
N GLU A 72 20.13 2.44 12.33
CA GLU A 72 21.28 2.17 13.21
C GLU A 72 22.57 2.87 12.74
N ASP A 73 22.80 2.91 11.43
CA ASP A 73 23.97 3.54 10.81
C ASP A 73 23.88 5.08 10.75
N ALA A 74 22.69 5.64 10.99
CA ALA A 74 22.46 7.07 10.89
C ALA A 74 23.20 7.84 11.99
N ALA A 75 24.29 8.53 11.62
CA ALA A 75 25.14 9.29 12.54
C ALA A 75 24.44 10.50 13.20
N TRP A 76 23.29 10.93 12.67
CA TRP A 76 22.53 12.08 13.18
C TRP A 76 21.49 11.71 14.24
N ILE A 77 21.24 10.40 14.43
CA ILE A 77 20.37 9.87 15.47
C ILE A 77 21.26 9.48 16.65
N ASP A 78 20.94 9.94 17.86
CA ASP A 78 21.67 9.53 19.06
C ASP A 78 21.34 8.08 19.44
N ASP A 79 22.23 7.44 20.20
CA ASP A 79 22.11 6.01 20.55
C ASP A 79 20.81 5.70 21.32
N THR A 80 20.34 6.63 22.17
CA THR A 80 19.10 6.40 22.94
C THR A 80 17.88 6.39 22.04
N THR A 81 17.84 7.29 21.05
CA THR A 81 16.78 7.34 20.05
C THR A 81 16.85 6.17 19.08
N LYS A 82 18.06 5.73 18.68
CA LYS A 82 18.24 4.53 17.84
C LYS A 82 17.57 3.31 18.45
N HIS A 83 17.76 3.07 19.75
CA HIS A 83 17.10 1.95 20.44
C HIS A 83 15.56 2.02 20.35
N LYS A 84 14.96 3.21 20.48
CA LYS A 84 13.50 3.40 20.36
C LYS A 84 13.01 3.17 18.93
N VAL A 85 13.75 3.70 17.96
CA VAL A 85 13.45 3.57 16.53
C VAL A 85 13.49 2.11 16.11
N VAL A 86 14.53 1.38 16.51
CA VAL A 86 14.68 -0.06 16.27
C VAL A 86 13.54 -0.85 16.90
N ALA A 87 13.22 -0.60 18.17
CA ALA A 87 12.12 -1.27 18.85
C ALA A 87 10.78 -1.06 18.12
N LYS A 88 10.53 0.16 17.61
CA LYS A 88 9.32 0.46 16.84
C LYS A 88 9.23 -0.30 15.51
N ILE A 89 10.35 -0.46 14.81
CA ILE A 89 10.41 -1.29 13.59
C ILE A 89 10.26 -2.77 13.90
N ASP A 90 10.85 -3.26 14.99
CA ASP A 90 10.75 -4.68 15.38
C ASP A 90 9.30 -5.06 15.75
N GLU A 91 8.54 -4.14 16.35
CA GLU A 91 7.12 -4.32 16.67
C GLU A 91 6.17 -3.98 15.51
N LEU A 92 6.70 -3.57 14.34
CA LEU A 92 5.87 -3.21 13.19
C LEU A 92 5.28 -4.46 12.54
N THR A 93 3.97 -4.43 12.33
CA THR A 93 3.22 -5.53 11.70
C THR A 93 2.90 -5.22 10.24
N LEU A 94 2.92 -6.24 9.38
CA LEU A 94 2.50 -6.14 7.98
C LEU A 94 1.11 -6.77 7.82
N ASP A 95 0.13 -5.97 7.42
CA ASP A 95 -1.16 -6.46 6.93
C ASP A 95 -1.19 -6.35 5.40
N ALA A 96 -0.63 -7.35 4.73
CA ALA A 96 -0.56 -7.43 3.28
C ALA A 96 -1.20 -8.70 2.73
N VAL A 97 -0.88 -9.85 3.34
CA VAL A 97 -1.36 -11.13 2.86
C VAL A 97 -2.58 -11.57 3.67
N PRO A 98 -3.72 -11.85 3.02
CA PRO A 98 -4.89 -12.34 3.72
C PRO A 98 -4.65 -13.77 4.21
N GLU A 99 -4.98 -14.05 5.46
CA GLU A 99 -4.96 -15.42 5.98
C GLU A 99 -5.90 -16.32 5.18
N ASP A 100 -5.57 -17.61 5.09
CA ASP A 100 -6.26 -18.63 4.29
C ASP A 100 -7.78 -18.64 4.45
N LEU A 101 -8.26 -18.33 5.65
CA LEU A 101 -9.67 -18.41 5.99
C LEU A 101 -10.48 -17.24 5.47
N PHE A 102 -9.89 -16.06 5.21
CA PHE A 102 -10.66 -14.84 4.92
C PHE A 102 -11.47 -14.89 3.62
N PHE A 103 -11.09 -15.73 2.66
CA PHE A 103 -11.73 -15.83 1.34
C PHE A 103 -12.38 -17.18 1.06
N SER A 104 -12.59 -18.01 2.08
CA SER A 104 -13.38 -19.23 1.90
C SER A 104 -14.79 -18.86 1.43
N GLU A 105 -15.40 -19.75 0.62
CA GLU A 105 -16.78 -19.55 0.16
C GLU A 105 -17.74 -19.33 1.34
N ASP A 106 -17.53 -20.05 2.45
CA ASP A 106 -18.33 -19.91 3.67
C ASP A 106 -18.21 -18.52 4.30
N ASN A 107 -16.99 -17.96 4.38
CA ASN A 107 -16.78 -16.64 4.97
C ASN A 107 -17.31 -15.52 4.07
N LEU A 108 -17.15 -15.65 2.75
CA LEU A 108 -17.74 -14.71 1.80
C LEU A 108 -19.27 -14.78 1.82
N ALA A 109 -19.84 -15.99 1.85
CA ALA A 109 -21.28 -16.20 1.96
C ALA A 109 -21.82 -15.58 3.26
N ARG A 110 -21.12 -15.75 4.38
CA ARG A 110 -21.47 -15.11 5.66
C ARG A 110 -21.40 -13.59 5.58
N LEU A 111 -20.34 -13.04 4.98
CA LEU A 111 -20.12 -11.60 4.87
C LEU A 111 -21.20 -10.90 4.02
N TYR A 112 -21.62 -11.56 2.93
CA TYR A 112 -22.55 -11.00 1.96
C TYR A 112 -24.00 -11.49 2.14
N LYS A 113 -24.28 -12.33 3.16
CA LYS A 113 -25.59 -12.96 3.38
C LYS A 113 -26.75 -11.95 3.47
N ASP A 114 -26.51 -10.85 4.18
CA ASP A 114 -27.54 -9.86 4.50
C ASP A 114 -27.56 -8.69 3.48
N PHE A 115 -26.79 -8.79 2.40
CA PHE A 115 -26.81 -7.79 1.33
C PHE A 115 -28.02 -8.02 0.40
N PRO A 116 -28.82 -6.97 0.16
CA PRO A 116 -30.01 -7.07 -0.67
C PRO A 116 -29.63 -7.13 -2.16
N VAL A 117 -30.44 -7.84 -2.95
CA VAL A 117 -30.35 -7.83 -4.42
C VAL A 117 -31.64 -7.24 -4.96
N ILE A 118 -31.62 -5.94 -5.25
CA ILE A 118 -32.77 -5.20 -5.80
C ILE A 118 -32.44 -4.80 -7.25
N GLU A 119 -32.95 -5.57 -8.21
CA GLU A 119 -32.69 -5.35 -9.64
C GLU A 119 -33.54 -4.22 -10.26
N SER A 120 -34.68 -3.91 -9.63
CA SER A 120 -35.67 -2.97 -10.17
C SER A 120 -35.32 -1.49 -9.98
N SER A 121 -34.43 -1.16 -9.03
CA SER A 121 -34.13 0.22 -8.66
C SER A 121 -32.73 0.35 -8.05
N PHE A 122 -31.87 1.12 -8.73
CA PHE A 122 -30.52 1.41 -8.22
C PHE A 122 -30.56 2.20 -6.91
N MET A 123 -31.50 3.14 -6.75
CA MET A 123 -31.60 3.95 -5.53
C MET A 123 -32.00 3.10 -4.32
N ASP A 124 -32.97 2.21 -4.50
CA ASP A 124 -33.40 1.32 -3.41
C ASP A 124 -32.29 0.32 -3.05
N ASN A 125 -31.60 -0.22 -4.06
CA ASN A 125 -30.41 -1.03 -3.83
C ASN A 125 -29.33 -0.25 -3.07
N PHE A 126 -29.06 0.99 -3.46
CA PHE A 126 -28.06 1.85 -2.82
C PHE A 126 -28.38 2.08 -1.34
N ILE A 127 -29.62 2.45 -1.03
CA ILE A 127 -30.08 2.69 0.35
C ILE A 127 -29.97 1.40 1.17
N ALA A 128 -30.40 0.28 0.60
CA ALA A 128 -30.44 -0.99 1.30
C ALA A 128 -29.02 -1.53 1.57
N VAL A 129 -28.10 -1.44 0.60
CA VAL A 129 -26.66 -1.74 0.79
C VAL A 129 -26.05 -0.86 1.87
N ALA A 130 -26.28 0.46 1.84
CA ALA A 130 -25.76 1.39 2.85
C ALA A 130 -26.30 1.08 4.26
N ALA A 131 -27.57 0.67 4.37
CA ALA A 131 -28.15 0.23 5.63
C ALA A 131 -27.49 -1.06 6.15
N THR A 132 -27.27 -2.05 5.28
CA THR A 132 -26.56 -3.29 5.64
C THR A 132 -25.15 -2.99 6.16
N TYR A 133 -24.39 -2.13 5.48
CA TYR A 133 -23.06 -1.71 5.97
C TYR A 133 -23.11 -1.10 7.37
N ARG A 134 -24.11 -0.27 7.65
CA ARG A 134 -24.27 0.35 8.97
C ARG A 134 -24.53 -0.67 10.08
N HIS A 135 -25.21 -1.77 9.77
CA HIS A 135 -25.42 -2.87 10.71
C HIS A 135 -24.15 -3.71 10.90
N LEU A 136 -23.37 -3.90 9.84
CA LEU A 136 -22.15 -4.71 9.85
C LEU A 136 -20.92 -3.99 10.40
N ILE A 137 -20.91 -2.65 10.44
CA ILE A 137 -19.74 -1.89 10.93
C ILE A 137 -19.43 -2.14 12.41
N GLY A 138 -20.40 -2.65 13.17
CA GLY A 138 -20.22 -3.07 14.57
C GLY A 138 -19.86 -4.55 14.74
N ASP A 139 -19.74 -5.32 13.65
CA ASP A 139 -19.26 -6.70 13.66
C ASP A 139 -17.75 -6.69 13.39
N ASP A 140 -16.95 -7.07 14.39
CA ASP A 140 -15.48 -7.12 14.32
C ASP A 140 -14.98 -8.00 13.17
N SER A 141 -15.72 -9.07 12.84
CA SER A 141 -15.36 -9.98 11.75
C SER A 141 -15.60 -9.35 10.38
N PHE A 142 -16.58 -8.45 10.25
CA PHE A 142 -16.80 -7.68 9.04
C PHE A 142 -15.75 -6.57 8.91
N PHE A 143 -15.51 -5.85 10.00
CA PHE A 143 -14.59 -4.73 10.02
C PHE A 143 -13.15 -5.15 9.69
N SER A 144 -12.69 -6.28 10.23
CA SER A 144 -11.36 -6.85 9.92
C SER A 144 -11.19 -7.28 8.46
N VAL A 145 -12.27 -7.63 7.76
CA VAL A 145 -12.23 -7.96 6.33
C VAL A 145 -12.29 -6.70 5.48
N TYR A 146 -13.14 -5.75 5.85
CA TYR A 146 -13.32 -4.50 5.13
C TYR A 146 -12.11 -3.56 5.26
N SER A 147 -11.45 -3.55 6.43
CA SER A 147 -10.26 -2.73 6.71
C SER A 147 -9.07 -3.07 5.81
N LYS A 148 -8.99 -4.31 5.28
CA LYS A 148 -7.97 -4.74 4.31
C LYS A 148 -8.12 -4.13 2.92
N GLY A 149 -9.12 -3.25 2.73
CA GLY A 149 -9.06 -2.18 1.75
C GLY A 149 -9.17 -2.64 0.30
N PHE A 150 -10.41 -2.91 -0.15
CA PHE A 150 -10.74 -3.00 -1.58
C PHE A 150 -11.11 -1.65 -2.23
N GLY A 151 -11.11 -0.54 -1.49
CA GLY A 151 -11.89 0.65 -1.90
C GLY A 151 -11.20 2.02 -1.89
N ASP A 152 -10.00 2.19 -1.34
CA ASP A 152 -9.47 3.54 -1.09
C ASP A 152 -8.24 3.92 -1.95
N GLY A 153 -8.01 3.16 -3.03
CA GLY A 153 -7.12 3.51 -4.16
C GLY A 153 -5.62 3.65 -3.90
N ALA A 154 -5.19 3.79 -2.64
CA ALA A 154 -3.79 3.91 -2.25
C ALA A 154 -3.13 2.51 -2.17
N PRO A 155 -1.93 2.34 -2.74
CA PRO A 155 -1.25 1.04 -2.76
C PRO A 155 -0.78 0.58 -1.37
N SER A 156 -0.47 1.52 -0.48
CA SER A 156 -0.12 1.26 0.92
C SER A 156 -0.60 2.35 1.86
N ARG A 157 -0.69 2.01 3.15
CA ARG A 157 -1.01 2.93 4.25
C ARG A 157 -0.25 2.51 5.50
N TYR A 158 -0.03 3.48 6.38
CA TYR A 158 0.50 3.21 7.70
C TYR A 158 -0.52 3.60 8.75
N ASN A 159 -0.81 2.70 9.69
CA ASN A 159 -1.64 3.00 10.85
C ASN A 159 -0.74 3.22 12.06
N TYR A 160 -0.69 4.47 12.50
CA TYR A 160 0.17 4.89 13.61
C TYR A 160 -0.22 4.25 14.94
N TYR A 161 -1.52 4.05 15.20
CA TYR A 161 -2.02 3.52 16.48
C TYR A 161 -1.78 2.02 16.64
N TYR A 162 -1.88 1.26 15.54
CA TYR A 162 -1.60 -0.19 15.57
C TYR A 162 -0.16 -0.55 15.21
N ASN A 163 0.67 0.44 14.84
CA ASN A 163 2.02 0.22 14.34
C ASN A 163 2.03 -0.80 13.17
N THR A 164 1.10 -0.63 12.22
CA THR A 164 0.83 -1.59 11.14
C THR A 164 0.96 -0.94 9.78
N ALA A 165 1.73 -1.57 8.88
CA ALA A 165 1.75 -1.26 7.46
C ALA A 165 0.66 -2.08 6.74
N TYR A 166 -0.31 -1.40 6.14
CA TYR A 166 -1.35 -2.00 5.32
C TYR A 166 -0.97 -1.91 3.85
N ILE A 167 -0.90 -3.04 3.17
CA ILE A 167 -0.65 -3.10 1.73
C ILE A 167 -1.92 -3.59 1.04
N SER A 168 -2.42 -2.82 0.08
CA SER A 168 -3.61 -3.23 -0.65
C SER A 168 -3.30 -4.43 -1.54
N LEU A 169 -4.27 -5.33 -1.69
CA LEU A 169 -4.19 -6.45 -2.65
C LEU A 169 -3.97 -5.98 -4.09
N SER A 170 -4.45 -4.77 -4.43
CA SER A 170 -4.20 -4.15 -5.73
C SER A 170 -2.72 -3.81 -5.97
N ALA A 171 -1.96 -3.56 -4.90
CA ALA A 171 -0.52 -3.30 -4.98
C ALA A 171 0.32 -4.58 -5.09
N MET A 172 -0.29 -5.74 -4.88
CA MET A 172 0.37 -7.04 -5.04
C MET A 172 0.17 -7.60 -6.47
N GLU A 173 -0.30 -6.76 -7.38
CA GLU A 173 -0.43 -7.05 -8.80
C GLU A 173 0.53 -6.19 -9.64
N PRO A 174 0.83 -6.58 -10.89
CA PRO A 174 1.54 -5.73 -11.83
C PRO A 174 0.88 -4.35 -12.00
N PRO A 175 1.67 -3.26 -12.14
CA PRO A 175 3.13 -3.24 -12.30
C PRO A 175 3.92 -3.20 -10.99
N ILE A 176 3.24 -3.25 -9.83
CA ILE A 176 3.92 -3.10 -8.54
C ILE A 176 4.59 -4.42 -8.13
N LEU A 177 3.92 -5.56 -8.30
CA LEU A 177 4.51 -6.87 -7.98
C LEU A 177 4.31 -7.85 -9.13
N TYR A 178 5.43 -8.34 -9.65
CA TYR A 178 5.48 -9.47 -10.58
C TYR A 178 6.03 -10.68 -9.84
N LEU A 179 5.19 -11.68 -9.53
CA LEU A 179 5.62 -12.88 -8.81
C LEU A 179 6.75 -13.64 -9.54
N ASN A 180 6.72 -13.62 -10.87
CA ASN A 180 7.78 -14.22 -11.72
C ASN A 180 8.69 -13.14 -12.34
N GLY A 181 8.79 -11.96 -11.71
CA GLY A 181 9.61 -10.85 -12.17
C GLY A 181 11.07 -10.98 -11.71
N THR A 182 11.93 -10.07 -12.18
CA THR A 182 13.30 -10.00 -11.66
C THR A 182 13.31 -9.40 -10.26
N MET A 183 14.32 -9.73 -9.46
CA MET A 183 14.49 -9.14 -8.12
C MET A 183 14.58 -7.60 -8.20
N ALA A 184 15.24 -7.06 -9.22
CA ALA A 184 15.32 -5.61 -9.42
C ALA A 184 13.93 -4.96 -9.54
N MET A 185 12.99 -5.61 -10.24
CA MET A 185 11.59 -5.15 -10.28
C MET A 185 10.95 -5.24 -8.90
N ALA A 186 11.05 -6.39 -8.23
CA ALA A 186 10.43 -6.59 -6.92
C ALA A 186 10.93 -5.58 -5.87
N TYR A 187 12.25 -5.37 -5.76
CA TYR A 187 12.82 -4.39 -4.84
C TYR A 187 12.55 -2.95 -5.27
N GLY A 188 12.63 -2.65 -6.58
CA GLY A 188 12.40 -1.30 -7.10
C GLY A 188 11.00 -0.75 -6.84
N SER A 189 9.97 -1.59 -6.99
CA SER A 189 8.57 -1.20 -6.77
C SER A 189 8.04 -1.65 -5.40
N PHE A 190 7.81 -2.96 -5.23
CA PHE A 190 7.14 -3.51 -4.05
C PHE A 190 7.98 -3.35 -2.77
N GLY A 191 9.30 -3.56 -2.86
CA GLY A 191 10.22 -3.33 -1.75
C GLY A 191 10.24 -1.86 -1.30
N THR A 192 10.26 -0.92 -2.24
CA THR A 192 10.16 0.51 -1.94
C THR A 192 8.84 0.85 -1.26
N LEU A 193 7.72 0.29 -1.72
CA LEU A 193 6.40 0.52 -1.13
C LEU A 193 6.31 0.04 0.34
N ILE A 194 6.88 -1.14 0.63
CA ILE A 194 6.98 -1.67 1.99
C ILE A 194 7.87 -0.77 2.85
N ALA A 195 9.06 -0.43 2.36
CA ALA A 195 10.01 0.43 3.07
C ALA A 195 9.41 1.82 3.33
N GLU A 196 8.63 2.37 2.40
CA GLU A 196 7.96 3.66 2.54
C GLU A 196 6.96 3.63 3.70
N SER A 197 6.21 2.54 3.81
CA SER A 197 5.25 2.32 4.88
C SER A 197 5.94 2.21 6.24
N MET A 198 7.11 1.54 6.30
CA MET A 198 7.94 1.49 7.51
C MET A 198 8.50 2.86 7.86
N VAL A 199 9.11 3.58 6.92
CA VAL A 199 9.73 4.89 7.19
C VAL A 199 8.69 5.92 7.62
N ARG A 200 7.44 5.80 7.14
CA ARG A 200 6.33 6.64 7.58
C ARG A 200 6.05 6.53 9.09
N SER A 201 6.48 5.46 9.77
CA SER A 201 6.40 5.36 11.23
C SER A 201 7.19 6.43 12.00
N PHE A 202 8.03 7.19 11.29
CA PHE A 202 8.91 8.25 11.79
C PHE A 202 8.67 9.61 11.14
N ASP A 203 7.55 9.81 10.45
CA ASP A 203 7.15 11.16 10.05
C ASP A 203 6.71 12.01 11.28
N LYS A 204 6.31 13.26 11.04
CA LYS A 204 5.84 14.18 12.09
C LYS A 204 4.71 13.61 12.97
N GLN A 205 3.88 12.73 12.43
CA GLN A 205 2.81 12.05 13.17
C GLN A 205 3.35 10.80 13.87
N GLY A 206 4.20 10.03 13.21
CA GLY A 206 4.80 8.81 13.72
C GLY A 206 5.65 9.01 14.96
N VAL A 207 6.41 10.09 15.07
CA VAL A 207 7.20 10.39 16.28
C VAL A 207 6.36 10.84 17.49
N ARG A 208 5.07 11.09 17.28
CA ARG A 208 4.11 11.45 18.35
C ARG A 208 3.33 10.23 18.84
N ILE A 209 3.49 9.07 18.22
CA ILE A 209 2.81 7.83 18.61
C ILE A 209 3.88 6.79 18.96
N ASN A 210 3.86 6.30 20.20
CA ASN A 210 4.78 5.25 20.64
C ASN A 210 4.37 3.88 20.07
N THR A 211 5.12 2.82 20.38
CA THR A 211 4.86 1.48 19.80
C THR A 211 3.55 0.84 20.25
N ARG A 212 2.99 1.30 21.38
CA ARG A 212 1.69 0.85 21.92
C ARG A 212 0.50 1.64 21.37
N GLY A 213 0.75 2.65 20.55
CA GLY A 213 -0.30 3.53 20.03
C GLY A 213 -0.65 4.72 20.93
N ASP A 214 0.09 4.96 22.02
CA ASP A 214 -0.17 6.12 22.89
C ASP A 214 0.41 7.40 22.26
N GLU A 215 -0.32 8.52 22.37
CA GLU A 215 0.18 9.83 21.95
C GLU A 215 1.21 10.36 22.95
N GLU A 216 2.49 10.25 22.57
CA GLU A 216 3.65 10.70 23.32
C GLU A 216 4.72 11.16 22.32
N LEU A 217 5.19 12.41 22.46
CA LEU A 217 6.32 12.89 21.67
C LEU A 217 7.61 12.25 22.19
N TRP A 218 8.09 11.21 21.51
CA TRP A 218 9.23 10.41 21.97
C TRP A 218 10.53 10.71 21.22
N TRP A 219 10.47 11.49 20.13
CA TRP A 219 11.60 11.97 19.35
C TRP A 219 11.39 13.41 18.85
N ASP A 220 12.17 14.36 19.36
CA ASP A 220 12.14 15.78 19.00
C ASP A 220 13.54 16.40 19.10
N SER A 221 14.47 15.94 18.27
CA SER A 221 15.81 16.52 18.22
C SER A 221 15.88 17.62 17.16
N ALA A 222 16.74 18.62 17.36
CA ALA A 222 16.96 19.66 16.35
C ALA A 222 17.39 19.06 14.99
N ALA A 223 18.23 18.01 15.01
CA ALA A 223 18.67 17.29 13.82
C ALA A 223 17.54 16.54 13.09
N TYR A 224 16.55 16.04 13.84
CA TYR A 224 15.32 15.45 13.29
C TYR A 224 14.44 16.53 12.68
N THR A 225 14.15 17.58 13.44
CA THR A 225 13.29 18.68 13.01
C THR A 225 13.82 19.36 11.76
N GLU A 226 15.14 19.57 11.65
CA GLU A 226 15.79 20.08 10.44
C GLU A 226 15.48 19.19 9.23
N ARG A 227 15.72 17.87 9.34
CA ARG A 227 15.51 16.90 8.23
C ARG A 227 14.05 16.77 7.82
N VAL A 228 13.15 16.74 8.78
CA VAL A 228 11.71 16.61 8.53
C VAL A 228 11.07 17.96 8.15
N SER A 229 11.77 19.08 8.38
CA SER A 229 11.39 20.42 7.90
C SER A 229 11.89 20.74 6.49
N CYS A 230 12.87 20.00 5.96
CA CYS A 230 13.25 20.07 4.54
C CYS A 230 12.08 19.72 3.60
N ASP A 231 10.97 19.17 4.14
CA ASP A 231 9.67 19.06 3.49
C ASP A 231 8.90 20.39 3.33
N PHE A 232 9.48 21.55 3.64
CA PHE A 232 8.87 22.85 3.36
C PHE A 232 9.93 23.82 2.82
N LEU A 233 10.29 23.67 1.55
CA LEU A 233 10.80 24.83 0.81
C LEU A 233 9.61 25.75 0.50
N SER A 234 9.23 26.57 1.47
CA SER A 234 8.39 27.73 1.21
C SER A 234 9.22 28.72 0.40
N ASP A 235 9.09 28.68 -0.93
CA ASP A 235 9.46 29.82 -1.74
C ASP A 235 8.39 30.90 -1.57
N THR A 236 8.53 31.75 -0.54
CA THR A 236 7.68 32.94 -0.37
C THR A 236 8.17 34.11 -1.24
N THR A 237 8.99 33.85 -2.27
CA THR A 237 9.59 34.88 -3.10
C THR A 237 9.42 34.64 -4.61
N SER A 238 8.27 34.13 -5.07
CA SER A 238 7.81 34.44 -6.43
C SER A 238 6.31 34.20 -6.57
N GLY A 239 5.58 35.23 -7.00
CA GLY A 239 4.14 35.17 -7.28
C GLY A 239 3.82 34.40 -8.57
N ASP A 240 4.44 33.25 -8.79
CA ASP A 240 4.18 32.37 -9.93
C ASP A 240 3.65 31.02 -9.43
N HIS A 241 2.34 30.79 -9.58
CA HIS A 241 1.64 29.59 -9.14
C HIS A 241 1.95 28.34 -10.00
N ARG A 242 3.11 28.27 -10.66
CA ARG A 242 3.45 27.18 -11.59
C ARG A 242 4.57 26.24 -11.17
N GLU A 243 5.18 26.43 -10.02
CA GLU A 243 6.06 25.42 -9.43
C GLU A 243 5.72 25.21 -7.96
N ALA A 244 4.75 24.35 -7.70
CA ALA A 244 4.77 23.59 -6.46
C ALA A 244 6.04 22.73 -6.50
N ARG A 245 7.16 23.27 -5.99
CA ARG A 245 8.35 22.46 -5.71
C ARG A 245 7.95 21.47 -4.64
N VAL A 246 7.62 20.27 -5.09
CA VAL A 246 7.08 19.21 -4.25
C VAL A 246 8.11 18.89 -3.18
N SER A 247 7.76 19.18 -1.94
CA SER A 247 8.39 18.58 -0.78
C SER A 247 7.97 17.12 -0.67
N ALA A 248 8.68 16.24 -1.37
CA ALA A 248 8.22 14.86 -1.59
C ALA A 248 9.30 13.78 -1.47
N LEU A 249 10.46 14.08 -0.90
CA LEU A 249 11.49 13.05 -0.73
C LEU A 249 11.27 12.19 0.51
N PHE A 250 10.60 12.69 1.57
CA PHE A 250 10.19 11.84 2.68
C PHE A 250 8.72 11.42 2.50
N PRO A 251 8.35 10.14 2.69
CA PRO A 251 9.18 8.99 3.08
C PRO A 251 9.85 8.23 1.91
N LEU A 252 9.68 8.64 0.65
CA LEU A 252 10.05 7.85 -0.53
C LEU A 252 11.57 7.62 -0.73
N ALA A 253 12.40 8.64 -0.57
CA ALA A 253 13.85 8.57 -0.80
C ALA A 253 14.58 7.64 0.19
N PRO A 254 14.39 7.76 1.51
CA PRO A 254 14.94 6.79 2.46
C PRO A 254 14.39 5.39 2.22
N ALA A 255 13.12 5.25 1.84
CA ALA A 255 12.53 3.96 1.49
C ALA A 255 13.18 3.30 0.27
N LEU A 256 13.40 4.07 -0.80
CA LEU A 256 14.07 3.60 -2.00
C LEU A 256 15.51 3.18 -1.69
N ASN A 257 16.22 3.96 -0.87
CA ASN A 257 17.57 3.62 -0.42
C ASN A 257 17.58 2.32 0.39
N ALA A 258 16.64 2.12 1.31
CA ALA A 258 16.52 0.90 2.10
C ALA A 258 16.23 -0.32 1.23
N SER A 259 15.28 -0.20 0.30
CA SER A 259 14.96 -1.27 -0.63
C SER A 259 16.14 -1.63 -1.54
N PHE A 260 16.87 -0.62 -2.05
CA PHE A 260 18.07 -0.84 -2.84
C PHE A 260 19.19 -1.52 -2.04
N ALA A 261 19.38 -1.14 -0.77
CA ALA A 261 20.35 -1.80 0.10
C ALA A 261 19.98 -3.27 0.36
N ALA A 262 18.69 -3.58 0.55
CA ALA A 262 18.20 -4.95 0.68
C ALA A 262 18.44 -5.75 -0.61
N HIS A 263 18.19 -5.15 -1.77
CA HIS A 263 18.47 -5.75 -3.07
C HIS A 263 19.95 -6.10 -3.22
N ARG A 264 20.85 -5.18 -2.87
CA ARG A 264 22.29 -5.41 -2.96
C ARG A 264 22.73 -6.59 -2.09
N LYS A 265 22.23 -6.67 -0.85
CA LYS A 265 22.52 -7.80 0.05
C LYS A 265 21.98 -9.14 -0.48
N SER A 266 20.86 -9.12 -1.20
CA SER A 266 20.30 -10.35 -1.77
C SER A 266 21.18 -10.97 -2.87
N PHE A 267 21.94 -10.15 -3.61
CA PHE A 267 22.93 -10.65 -4.58
C PHE A 267 24.14 -11.32 -3.96
N ASP A 268 24.55 -10.92 -2.75
CA ASP A 268 25.68 -11.54 -2.06
C ASP A 268 25.33 -12.95 -1.53
N VAL A 269 24.04 -13.30 -1.50
CA VAL A 269 23.52 -14.60 -1.04
C VAL A 269 23.21 -15.53 -2.21
N ASP A 270 22.62 -15.00 -3.29
CA ASP A 270 22.33 -15.74 -4.52
C ASP A 270 23.46 -15.54 -5.53
N GLU A 271 24.56 -16.28 -5.35
CA GLU A 271 25.64 -16.36 -6.33
C GLU A 271 25.07 -16.81 -7.70
N HIS A 272 25.08 -15.89 -8.67
CA HIS A 272 25.04 -16.13 -10.11
C HIS A 272 23.66 -16.25 -10.81
N VAL A 273 22.84 -15.20 -10.85
CA VAL A 273 22.05 -14.94 -12.08
C VAL A 273 21.77 -13.45 -12.28
N HIS A 274 22.45 -12.81 -13.25
CA HIS A 274 22.01 -11.53 -13.79
C HIS A 274 20.88 -11.76 -14.80
N TRP A 275 19.64 -11.68 -14.34
CA TRP A 275 18.48 -11.68 -15.24
C TRP A 275 18.43 -10.34 -15.99
N ARG A 276 18.96 -10.31 -17.21
CA ARG A 276 18.71 -9.20 -18.15
C ARG A 276 17.35 -9.41 -18.79
N LEU A 277 16.52 -8.39 -18.76
CA LEU A 277 15.28 -8.38 -19.52
C LEU A 277 15.63 -8.23 -21.00
N GLU A 278 15.12 -9.13 -21.84
CA GLU A 278 15.33 -9.04 -23.29
C GLU A 278 14.78 -7.73 -23.84
N GLY A 279 15.56 -7.08 -24.71
CA GLY A 279 15.17 -5.81 -25.36
C GLY A 279 15.44 -4.55 -24.54
N LEU A 280 16.06 -4.66 -23.36
CA LEU A 280 16.49 -3.52 -22.54
C LEU A 280 18.02 -3.54 -22.36
N ASP A 281 18.69 -2.60 -23.03
CA ASP A 281 20.12 -2.34 -22.82
C ASP A 281 20.29 -1.40 -21.64
N TYR A 282 20.53 -1.98 -20.45
CA TYR A 282 20.99 -1.25 -19.28
C TYR A 282 22.52 -1.22 -19.30
N ASN A 283 23.11 -0.04 -19.51
CA ASN A 283 24.56 0.20 -19.39
C ASN A 283 25.00 0.24 -17.93
#